data_AF-A0A7L4Z699-F1
#
_entry.id   AF-A0A7L4Z699-F1
#
_cell.length_a   1.000
_cell.length_b   1.000
_cell.length_c   1.000
_cell.angle_alpha   90.00
_cell.angle_beta   90.00
_cell.angle_gamma   90.00
#
_symmetry.space_group_name_H-M   'P 1'
#
loop_
_entity.id
_entity.type
_entity.pdbx_description
1 polymer ?
#
loop_
_entity_poly.entity_id
_entity_poly.type
_entity_poly.pdbx_seq_one_letter_code
_entity_poly.pdbx_strand_id
1 'polypeptide(L)'
;MRSLGHRPVTGGEEDPRVTELRTAVSRLRRQLAALRTDFPDRATAEDELAALAAMTSGGSPEIPRLRGSLLLLAGAIGSMSALAGALREVRAAVDLFGEPARRGQESLPRPDHSSDANSPRS
;
A
#
# COMPACT_ATOMS: atom_id res chain seq x y z
N MET A 1 -7.43 -34.27 -11.05
CA MET A 1 -6.68 -34.04 -9.80
C MET A 1 -5.61 -32.99 -10.02
N ARG A 2 -5.84 -31.75 -9.58
CA ARG A 2 -4.83 -30.71 -9.24
C ARG A 2 -5.57 -29.39 -9.02
N SER A 3 -5.57 -28.96 -7.77
CA SER A 3 -5.43 -27.57 -7.33
C SER A 3 -5.36 -27.65 -5.82
N LEU A 4 -4.12 -27.75 -5.34
CA LEU A 4 -3.79 -27.65 -3.94
C LEU A 4 -4.28 -26.26 -3.50
N GLY A 5 -5.34 -26.26 -2.70
CA GLY A 5 -5.72 -25.07 -1.94
C GLY A 5 -4.50 -24.67 -1.13
N HIS A 6 -3.87 -23.57 -1.53
CA HIS A 6 -2.83 -22.93 -0.75
C HIS A 6 -3.53 -22.36 0.47
N ARG A 7 -3.74 -23.21 1.47
CA ARG A 7 -4.21 -22.84 2.79
C ARG A 7 -3.03 -22.11 3.43
N PRO A 8 -3.08 -20.77 3.62
CA PRO A 8 -2.01 -20.09 4.30
C PRO A 8 -1.89 -20.71 5.69
N VAL A 9 -0.70 -21.21 5.98
CA VAL A 9 -0.33 -21.74 7.29
C VAL A 9 -0.40 -20.55 8.24
N THR A 10 -1.29 -20.60 9.21
CA THR A 10 -1.42 -19.60 10.25
C THR A 10 -0.24 -19.75 11.23
N GLY A 11 0.82 -18.97 11.01
CA GLY A 11 1.57 -18.35 12.12
C GLY A 11 1.00 -16.95 12.34
N GLY A 12 1.21 -16.34 13.51
CA GLY A 12 0.97 -14.91 13.72
C GLY A 12 1.95 -14.05 12.91
N GLU A 13 1.94 -14.21 11.60
CA GLU A 13 2.85 -13.58 10.66
C GLU A 13 2.28 -12.20 10.34
N GLU A 14 3.05 -11.20 10.74
CA GLU A 14 2.86 -9.79 10.43
C GLU A 14 2.36 -9.57 8.99
N ASP A 15 1.36 -8.70 8.81
CA ASP A 15 0.80 -8.38 7.49
C ASP A 15 1.93 -8.05 6.50
N PRO A 16 2.01 -8.73 5.33
CA PRO A 16 3.08 -8.50 4.37
C PRO A 16 3.15 -7.04 3.92
N ARG A 17 2.03 -6.31 3.92
CA ARG A 17 1.98 -4.86 3.62
C ARG A 17 2.70 -4.04 4.67
N VAL A 18 2.62 -4.44 5.94
CA VAL A 18 3.34 -3.80 7.05
C VAL A 18 4.85 -4.06 6.93
N THR A 19 5.22 -5.29 6.59
CA THR A 19 6.63 -5.67 6.35
C THR A 19 7.24 -4.87 5.18
N GLU A 20 6.51 -4.73 4.08
CA GLU A 20 6.94 -3.96 2.92
C GLU A 20 7.10 -2.48 3.25
N LEU A 21 6.11 -1.89 3.93
CA LEU A 21 6.16 -0.48 4.36
C LEU A 21 7.35 -0.24 5.31
N ARG A 22 7.59 -1.13 6.28
CA ARG A 22 8.75 -1.02 7.18
C ARG A 22 10.08 -1.07 6.43
N THR A 23 10.17 -1.92 5.42
CA THR A 23 11.39 -2.05 4.59
C THR A 23 11.65 -0.76 3.80
N ALA A 24 10.62 -0.20 3.16
CA ALA A 24 10.70 1.05 2.43
C ALA A 24 11.08 2.23 3.34
N VAL A 25 10.42 2.35 4.51
CA VAL A 25 10.73 3.38 5.52
C VAL A 25 12.18 3.27 6.00
N SER A 26 12.65 2.06 6.31
CA SER A 26 14.03 1.83 6.76
C SER A 26 15.06 2.22 5.69
N ARG A 27 14.76 1.99 4.41
CA ARG A 27 15.61 2.41 3.30
C ARG A 27 15.65 3.93 3.17
N LEU A 28 14.50 4.59 3.22
CA LEU A 28 14.42 6.05 3.16
C LEU A 28 15.18 6.69 4.31
N ARG A 29 15.08 6.14 5.54
CA ARG A 29 15.86 6.60 6.71
C ARG A 29 17.37 6.54 6.46
N ARG A 30 17.86 5.44 5.89
CA ARG A 30 19.29 5.30 5.57
C ARG A 30 19.74 6.30 4.52
N GLN A 31 18.93 6.55 3.49
CA GLN A 31 19.25 7.55 2.47
C GLN A 31 19.24 8.98 3.04
N LEU A 32 18.27 9.31 3.89
CA LEU A 32 18.18 10.60 4.56
C LEU A 32 19.36 10.82 5.52
N ALA A 33 19.78 9.80 6.26
CA ALA A 33 20.95 9.84 7.13
C ALA A 33 22.29 9.93 6.37
N ALA A 34 22.33 9.42 5.14
CA ALA A 34 23.51 9.51 4.27
C ALA A 34 23.62 10.86 3.54
N LEU A 35 22.56 11.68 3.56
CA LEU A 35 22.54 12.98 2.91
C LEU A 35 23.44 13.96 3.68
N ARG A 36 24.48 14.46 3.01
CA ARG A 36 25.38 15.50 3.56
C ARG A 36 24.80 16.91 3.45
N THR A 37 23.86 17.10 2.53
CA THR A 37 23.22 18.39 2.28
C THR A 37 22.08 18.58 3.28
N ASP A 38 22.14 19.67 4.03
CA ASP A 38 21.01 20.09 4.85
C ASP A 38 19.92 20.73 3.98
N PHE A 39 18.66 20.55 4.35
CA PHE A 39 17.52 21.16 3.66
C PHE A 39 16.51 21.70 4.68
N PRO A 40 15.74 22.76 4.31
CA PRO A 40 14.98 23.55 5.27
C PRO A 40 14.04 22.73 6.18
N ASP A 41 13.45 21.67 5.63
CA ASP A 41 12.47 20.84 6.32
C ASP A 41 13.03 19.47 6.74
N ARG A 42 14.35 19.36 6.92
CA ARG A 42 15.02 18.08 7.27
C ARG A 42 14.51 17.50 8.59
N ALA A 43 14.35 18.32 9.63
CA ALA A 43 13.80 17.89 10.91
C ALA A 43 12.36 17.36 10.77
N THR A 44 11.50 18.10 10.07
CA THR A 44 10.13 17.67 9.76
C THR A 44 10.10 16.33 9.02
N ALA A 45 10.98 16.14 8.03
CA ALA A 45 11.09 14.88 7.31
C ALA A 45 11.53 13.71 8.22
N GLU A 46 12.48 13.95 9.12
CA GLU A 46 12.93 12.94 10.09
C GLU A 46 11.83 12.57 11.09
N ASP A 47 11.07 13.55 11.59
CA ASP A 47 9.96 13.35 12.52
C ASP A 47 8.82 12.54 11.90
N GLU A 48 8.38 12.90 10.69
CA GLU A 48 7.34 12.15 9.97
C GLU A 48 7.80 10.73 9.63
N LEU A 49 9.08 10.54 9.32
CA LEU A 49 9.64 9.22 9.04
C LEU A 49 9.77 8.36 10.31
N ALA A 50 10.00 8.97 11.47
CA ALA A 50 9.92 8.32 12.77
C ALA A 50 8.47 7.93 13.10
N ALA A 51 7.48 8.78 12.79
CA ALA A 51 6.06 8.46 12.97
C ALA A 51 5.63 7.27 12.09
N LEU A 52 6.06 7.22 10.82
CA LEU A 52 5.84 6.07 9.94
C LEU A 52 6.47 4.78 10.48
N ALA A 53 7.69 4.86 11.03
CA ALA A 53 8.36 3.72 11.64
C ALA A 53 7.63 3.24 12.91
N ALA A 54 7.12 4.15 13.74
CA ALA A 54 6.36 3.81 14.94
C ALA A 54 5.04 3.11 14.59
N MET A 55 4.30 3.64 13.61
CA MET A 55 3.03 3.04 13.15
C MET A 55 3.22 1.63 12.58
N THR A 56 4.29 1.42 11.81
CA THR A 56 4.59 0.08 11.25
C THR A 56 5.13 -0.89 12.29
N SER A 57 5.74 -0.44 13.37
CA SER A 57 6.22 -1.32 14.45
C SER A 57 5.08 -1.89 15.29
N GLY A 58 3.93 -1.20 15.36
CA GLY A 58 2.74 -1.64 16.07
C GLY A 58 1.83 -2.61 15.31
N GLY A 59 2.14 -2.93 14.04
CA GLY A 59 1.40 -3.93 13.24
C GLY A 59 0.04 -3.50 12.69
N SER A 60 -0.55 -2.40 13.17
CA SER A 60 -1.86 -1.89 12.73
C SER A 60 -1.82 -0.39 12.40
N PRO A 61 -1.24 0.01 11.27
CA PRO A 61 -1.17 1.42 10.90
C PRO A 61 -2.54 1.97 10.43
N GLU A 62 -2.88 3.18 10.87
CA GLU A 62 -4.11 3.86 10.45
C GLU A 62 -3.93 4.50 9.07
N ILE A 63 -4.74 4.10 8.08
CA ILE A 63 -4.63 4.54 6.68
C ILE A 63 -4.69 6.07 6.52
N PRO A 64 -5.64 6.81 7.15
CA PRO A 64 -5.68 8.26 7.03
C PRO A 64 -4.41 8.92 7.58
N ARG A 65 -3.85 8.38 8.66
CA ARG A 65 -2.64 8.87 9.31
C ARG A 65 -1.39 8.60 8.47
N LEU A 66 -1.26 7.39 7.92
CA LEU A 66 -0.19 7.04 6.95
C LEU A 66 -0.17 8.01 5.78
N ARG A 67 -1.35 8.29 5.20
CA ARG A 67 -1.48 9.21 4.06
C ARG A 67 -1.12 10.65 4.45
N GLY A 68 -1.54 11.11 5.62
CA GLY A 68 -1.18 12.41 6.16
C GLY A 68 0.33 12.58 6.32
N SER A 69 0.98 11.65 7.03
CA SER A 69 2.43 11.66 7.22
C SER A 69 3.21 11.57 5.90
N LEU A 70 2.73 10.78 4.93
CA LEU A 70 3.35 10.70 3.61
C LEU A 70 3.27 12.04 2.85
N LEU A 71 2.15 12.76 2.96
CA LEU A 71 2.00 14.07 2.32
C LEU A 71 2.94 15.11 2.96
N LEU A 72 3.06 15.12 4.29
CA LEU A 72 3.99 16.00 5.01
C LEU A 72 5.44 15.68 4.65
N LEU A 73 5.81 14.40 4.63
CA LEU A 73 7.13 13.94 4.22
C LEU A 73 7.46 14.32 2.77
N ALA A 74 6.50 14.17 1.85
CA ALA A 74 6.67 14.57 0.46
C ALA A 74 6.81 16.09 0.30
N GLY A 75 6.08 16.88 1.09
CA GLY A 75 6.23 18.34 1.14
C GLY A 75 7.60 18.76 1.66
N ALA A 76 8.08 18.13 2.72
CA ALA A 76 9.37 18.41 3.35
C ALA A 76 10.58 18.00 2.47
N ILE A 77 10.50 16.86 1.76
CA ILE A 77 11.55 16.42 0.84
C ILE A 77 11.52 17.23 -0.48
N GLY A 78 10.33 17.68 -0.92
CA GLY A 78 10.14 18.36 -2.18
C GLY A 78 10.54 17.52 -3.40
N SER A 79 11.01 18.18 -4.46
CA SER A 79 11.42 17.54 -5.73
C SER A 79 12.85 16.95 -5.70
N MET A 80 13.44 16.72 -4.52
CA MET A 80 14.85 16.29 -4.40
C MET A 80 15.07 14.89 -5.00
N SER A 81 15.75 14.83 -6.14
CA SER A 81 15.87 13.60 -6.93
C SER A 81 16.62 12.47 -6.21
N ALA A 82 17.51 12.81 -5.27
CA ALA A 82 18.28 11.84 -4.49
C ALA A 82 17.41 10.94 -3.59
N LEU A 83 16.27 11.45 -3.12
CA LEU A 83 15.34 10.73 -2.24
C LEU A 83 14.08 10.25 -2.99
N ALA A 84 13.85 10.72 -4.22
CA ALA A 84 12.65 10.43 -5.00
C ALA A 84 12.41 8.93 -5.23
N GLY A 85 13.48 8.13 -5.37
CA GLY A 85 13.39 6.68 -5.52
C GLY A 85 12.81 5.99 -4.28
N ALA A 86 13.41 6.21 -3.11
CA ALA A 86 12.92 5.60 -1.87
C ALA A 86 11.56 6.18 -1.43
N LEU A 87 11.28 7.46 -1.69
CA LEU A 87 9.97 8.05 -1.42
C LEU A 87 8.87 7.40 -2.27
N ARG A 88 9.15 7.05 -3.53
CA ARG A 88 8.23 6.29 -4.40
C ARG A 88 7.94 4.89 -3.84
N GLU A 89 8.94 4.21 -3.30
CA GLU A 89 8.76 2.89 -2.66
C GLU A 89 7.85 2.99 -1.43
N VAL A 90 8.02 4.01 -0.57
CA VAL A 90 7.12 4.25 0.57
C VAL A 90 5.69 4.51 0.10
N ARG A 91 5.51 5.32 -0.95
CA ARG A 91 4.19 5.60 -1.52
C ARG A 91 3.51 4.34 -2.05
N ALA A 92 4.23 3.53 -2.82
CA ALA A 92 3.71 2.25 -3.33
C ALA A 92 3.28 1.32 -2.19
N ALA A 93 4.07 1.23 -1.11
CA ALA A 93 3.73 0.42 0.06
C ALA A 93 2.49 0.96 0.81
N VAL A 94 2.32 2.27 0.93
CA VAL A 94 1.11 2.89 1.51
C VAL A 94 -0.12 2.62 0.63
N ASP A 95 0.03 2.62 -0.69
CA ASP A 95 -1.08 2.37 -1.63
C ASP A 95 -1.65 0.95 -1.49
N LEU A 96 -0.86 -0.04 -1.04
CA LEU A 96 -1.33 -1.40 -0.73
C LEU A 96 -2.38 -1.47 0.39
N PHE A 97 -2.42 -0.48 1.28
CA PHE A 97 -3.47 -0.37 2.29
C PHE A 97 -4.75 0.26 1.72
N GLY A 98 -4.62 1.01 0.63
CA GLY A 98 -5.69 1.78 0.02
C GLY A 98 -6.48 1.05 -1.06
N GLU A 99 -5.99 -0.11 -1.52
CA GLU A 99 -6.62 -0.83 -2.63
C GLU A 99 -7.82 -1.66 -2.13
N PRO A 100 -9.08 -1.27 -2.40
CA PRO A 100 -10.17 -2.22 -2.31
C PRO A 100 -9.92 -3.30 -3.35
N ALA A 101 -10.35 -4.53 -3.10
CA ALA A 101 -10.33 -5.64 -4.04
C ALA A 101 -11.19 -5.39 -5.32
N ARG A 102 -10.95 -4.30 -6.07
CA ARG A 102 -11.63 -3.92 -7.30
C ARG A 102 -10.99 -4.58 -8.52
N ARG A 103 -10.80 -5.90 -8.45
CA ARG A 103 -10.56 -6.75 -9.63
C ARG A 103 -11.02 -8.19 -9.33
N GLY A 104 -12.30 -8.32 -9.01
CA GLY A 104 -12.96 -9.62 -8.80
C GLY A 104 -14.47 -9.63 -9.08
N GLN A 105 -15.03 -8.52 -9.57
CA GLN A 105 -16.42 -8.44 -10.00
C GLN A 105 -16.47 -8.09 -11.50
N GLU A 106 -15.71 -8.82 -12.31
CA GLU A 106 -15.96 -8.88 -13.74
C GLU A 106 -16.45 -10.30 -14.06
N SER A 107 -17.57 -10.36 -14.79
CA SER A 107 -18.41 -11.53 -15.09
C SER A 107 -19.30 -12.09 -13.98
N LEU A 108 -20.34 -11.33 -13.62
CA LEU A 108 -21.64 -11.96 -13.43
C LEU A 108 -22.10 -12.44 -14.83
N PRO A 109 -22.39 -13.73 -15.06
CA PRO A 109 -23.00 -14.14 -16.32
C PRO A 109 -24.33 -13.42 -16.46
N ARG A 110 -24.53 -12.73 -17.59
CA ARG A 110 -25.84 -12.17 -17.95
C ARG A 110 -26.88 -13.29 -17.83
N PRO A 111 -27.99 -13.10 -17.11
CA PRO A 111 -29.05 -14.08 -17.13
C PRO A 111 -29.58 -14.16 -18.55
N ASP A 112 -29.41 -15.33 -19.16
CA ASP A 112 -29.98 -15.73 -20.42
C ASP A 112 -31.50 -15.56 -20.33
N HIS A 113 -32.01 -14.44 -20.84
CA HIS A 113 -33.44 -14.27 -21.12
C HIS A 113 -33.64 -14.65 -22.58
N SER A 114 -33.32 -15.90 -22.94
CA SER A 114 -33.85 -16.51 -24.15
C SER A 114 -35.33 -16.78 -23.91
N SER A 115 -36.10 -15.72 -24.18
CA SER A 115 -37.43 -15.71 -24.74
C SER A 115 -38.08 -17.08 -24.83
N ASP A 116 -38.94 -17.39 -23.86
CA ASP A 116 -39.99 -18.40 -23.99
C ASP A 116 -40.72 -18.18 -25.32
N ALA A 117 -40.41 -19.04 -26.29
CA ALA A 117 -41.21 -19.25 -27.48
C ALA A 117 -42.50 -19.94 -27.03
N ASN A 118 -43.45 -19.13 -26.54
CA ASN A 118 -44.83 -19.54 -26.31
C ASN A 118 -45.47 -19.88 -27.66
N SER A 119 -45.37 -21.15 -28.05
CA SER A 119 -46.25 -21.77 -29.05
C SER A 119 -47.38 -22.50 -28.32
N PRO A 120 -48.64 -22.09 -28.48
CA PRO A 120 -49.73 -23.03 -28.37
C PRO A 120 -50.08 -23.53 -29.77
N ARG A 121 -49.96 -24.85 -29.91
CA ARG A 121 -50.67 -25.63 -30.93
C ARG A 121 -52.17 -25.36 -30.83
N SER A 122 -52.83 -25.10 -31.96
CA SER A 122 -54.10 -25.71 -32.40
C SER A 122 -54.34 -25.37 -33.86
#